data_AF-M7R9Q3-F1
#
_entry.id   AF-M7R9Q3-F1
#
_cell.length_a   1.000
_cell.length_b   1.000
_cell.length_c   1.000
_cell.angle_alpha   90.00
_cell.angle_beta   90.00
_cell.angle_gamma   90.00
#
_symmetry.space_group_name_H-M   'P 1'
#
loop_
_entity.id
_entity.type
_entity.pdbx_description
1 polymer ?
#
loop_
_entity_poly.entity_id
_entity_poly.type
_entity_poly.pdbx_seq_one_letter_code
_entity_poly.pdbx_strand_id
1 'polypeptide(L)' 'MGKLGGEMKALAKHCGGSHKTVNDCIHIVQRFDHHLRALNVHIQRVAQIKVRHIESYIRKVGAGDRQTHAAK' A
#
# COMPACT_ATOMS: atom_id res chain seq x y z
N MET A 1 -9.66 -3.34 7.93
CA MET A 1 -9.45 -2.49 6.74
C MET A 1 -10.78 -1.93 6.28
N GLY A 2 -10.81 -0.72 5.70
CA GLY A 2 -12.00 -0.19 5.04
C GLY A 2 -12.28 -0.90 3.70
N LYS A 3 -13.32 -0.46 2.99
CA LYS A 3 -13.79 -1.06 1.72
C LYS A 3 -12.66 -1.19 0.68
N LEU A 4 -11.83 -0.15 0.56
CA LEU A 4 -10.68 -0.14 -0.36
C LEU A 4 -9.64 -1.21 0.00
N GLY A 5 -9.17 -1.25 1.25
CA GLY A 5 -8.20 -2.25 1.70
C GLY A 5 -8.71 -3.70 1.57
N GLY A 6 -10.02 -3.91 1.70
CA GLY A 6 -10.66 -5.21 1.42
C GLY A 6 -10.56 -5.60 -0.06
N GLU A 7 -10.92 -4.70 -0.96
CA GLU A 7 -10.86 -4.91 -2.42
C GLU A 7 -9.42 -5.14 -2.90
N MET A 8 -8.47 -4.33 -2.43
CA MET A 8 -7.05 -4.50 -2.77
C MET A 8 -6.47 -5.82 -2.24
N LYS A 9 -6.87 -6.27 -1.05
CA LYS A 9 -6.43 -7.58 -0.52
C LYS A 9 -6.97 -8.72 -1.37
N ALA A 10 -8.20 -8.63 -1.88
CA ALA A 10 -8.77 -9.62 -2.78
C ALA A 10 -7.98 -9.67 -4.11
N LEU A 11 -7.67 -8.51 -4.69
CA LEU A 11 -6.85 -8.43 -5.90
C LEU A 11 -5.43 -8.99 -5.67
N ALA A 12 -4.81 -8.69 -4.52
CA ALA A 12 -3.49 -9.22 -4.18
C ALA A 12 -3.48 -10.76 -4.13
N LYS A 13 -4.56 -11.38 -3.63
CA LYS A 13 -4.71 -12.84 -3.66
C LYS A 13 -4.87 -13.42 -5.07
N HIS A 14 -5.46 -12.65 -5.99
CA HIS A 14 -5.64 -13.05 -7.39
C HIS A 14 -4.38 -12.85 -8.25
N CYS A 15 -3.36 -12.18 -7.73
CA CYS A 15 -2.12 -11.89 -8.46
C CYS A 15 -1.31 -13.15 -8.83
N GLY A 16 -1.65 -14.30 -8.24
CA GLY A 16 -0.97 -15.59 -8.49
C GLY A 16 0.46 -15.62 -7.95
N GLY A 17 1.19 -16.69 -8.27
CA GLY A 17 2.57 -16.90 -7.83
C GLY A 17 2.69 -17.61 -6.48
N SER A 18 3.89 -17.57 -5.90
CA SER A 18 4.19 -18.25 -4.64
C SER A 18 3.43 -17.63 -3.46
N HIS A 19 3.24 -18.40 -2.38
CA HIS A 19 2.68 -17.88 -1.12
C HIS A 19 3.44 -16.64 -0.63
N LYS A 20 4.77 -16.60 -0.79
CA LYS A 20 5.59 -15.43 -0.44
C LYS A 20 5.19 -14.21 -1.27
N THR A 21 5.08 -14.35 -2.59
CA THR A 21 4.71 -13.26 -3.51
C THR A 21 3.34 -12.68 -3.16
N VAL A 22 2.34 -13.55 -2.92
CA VAL A 22 0.99 -13.13 -2.53
C VAL A 22 1.03 -12.40 -1.18
N ASN A 23 1.79 -12.92 -0.21
CA ASN A 23 1.91 -12.30 1.11
C ASN A 23 2.58 -10.92 1.05
N ASP A 24 3.66 -10.79 0.27
CA ASP A 24 4.35 -9.51 0.06
C ASP A 24 3.42 -8.48 -0.60
N CYS A 25 2.61 -8.91 -1.58
CA CYS A 25 1.60 -8.05 -2.22
C CYS A 25 0.53 -7.59 -1.20
N ILE A 26 0.04 -8.49 -0.34
CA ILE A 26 -0.89 -8.16 0.75
C ILE A 26 -0.29 -7.10 1.68
N HIS A 27 0.99 -7.23 2.05
CA HIS A 27 1.67 -6.24 2.89
C HIS A 27 1.84 -4.89 2.20
N ILE A 28 2.11 -4.87 0.89
CA ILE A 28 2.18 -3.62 0.11
C ILE A 28 0.83 -2.90 0.12
N VAL A 29 -0.28 -3.59 -0.17
CA VAL A 29 -1.61 -2.95 -0.21
C VAL A 29 -2.09 -2.50 1.16
N GLN A 30 -1.69 -3.18 2.23
CA GLN A 30 -1.97 -2.75 3.61
C GLN A 30 -1.23 -1.45 3.96
N ARG A 31 0.06 -1.36 3.62
CA ARG A 31 0.85 -0.14 3.84
C ARG A 31 0.31 1.03 3.01
N PHE A 32 -0.12 0.76 1.78
CA PHE A 32 -0.76 1.75 0.93
C PHE A 32 -2.09 2.26 1.51
N ASP A 33 -2.99 1.37 1.94
CA ASP A 33 -4.26 1.75 2.58
C ASP A 33 -4.03 2.61 3.84
N HIS A 34 -3.06 2.23 4.67
CA HIS A 34 -2.70 3.01 5.86
C HIS A 34 -2.14 4.39 5.50
N HIS A 35 -1.31 4.48 4.45
CA HIS A 35 -0.78 5.74 3.96
C HIS A 35 -1.87 6.72 3.52
N LEU A 36 -2.88 6.23 2.77
CA LEU A 36 -3.99 7.08 2.34
C LEU A 36 -4.80 7.62 3.52
N ARG A 37 -5.06 6.79 4.52
CA ARG A 37 -5.77 7.22 5.73
C ARG A 37 -4.99 8.26 6.53
N ALA A 38 -3.66 8.11 6.64
CA ALA A 38 -2.80 9.09 7.30
C ALA A 38 -2.86 10.48 6.61
N LEU A 39 -3.18 10.51 5.31
CA LEU A 39 -3.37 11.75 4.54
C LEU A 39 -4.85 12.22 4.51
N ASN A 40 -5.74 11.62 5.30
CA ASN A 40 -7.18 11.86 5.26
C ASN A 40 -7.81 11.62 3.88
N VAL A 41 -7.20 10.76 3.05
CA VAL A 41 -7.71 10.38 1.73
C VAL A 41 -8.68 9.20 1.89
N HIS A 42 -9.98 9.49 1.75
CA HIS A 42 -11.06 8.52 1.97
C HIS A 42 -11.57 7.93 0.65
N ILE A 43 -10.75 7.09 0.02
CA ILE A 43 -11.14 6.35 -1.17
C ILE A 43 -11.79 5.02 -0.76
N GLN A 44 -12.83 4.62 -1.49
CA GLN A 44 -13.59 3.41 -1.17
C GLN A 44 -13.37 2.26 -2.15
N ARG A 45 -12.91 2.56 -3.39
CA ARG A 45 -12.76 1.59 -4.48
C ARG A 45 -11.43 1.74 -5.20
N VAL A 46 -10.88 0.63 -5.69
CA VAL A 46 -9.61 0.60 -6.44
C VAL A 46 -9.69 1.48 -7.69
N ALA A 47 -10.83 1.50 -8.38
CA ALA A 47 -11.06 2.35 -9.56
C ALA A 47 -10.92 3.87 -9.30
N GLN A 48 -10.99 4.30 -8.05
CA GLN A 48 -10.84 5.72 -7.67
C GLN A 48 -9.38 6.08 -7.33
N ILE A 49 -8.46 5.10 -7.33
CA ILE A 49 -7.04 5.36 -7.16
C ILE A 49 -6.56 6.18 -8.37
N LYS A 50 -5.91 7.31 -8.08
CA LYS A 50 -5.30 8.21 -9.06
C LYS A 50 -3.79 8.14 -8.92
N VAL A 51 -3.09 8.51 -9.99
CA VAL A 51 -1.61 8.57 -10.04
C VAL A 51 -1.02 9.29 -8.83
N ARG A 52 -1.58 10.46 -8.45
CA ARG A 52 -1.13 11.23 -7.27
C ARG A 52 -1.09 10.44 -5.95
N HIS A 53 -1.98 9.46 -5.77
CA HIS A 53 -2.03 8.63 -4.56
C HIS A 53 -0.85 7.65 -4.55
N ILE A 54 -0.54 7.06 -5.71
CA ILE A 54 0.60 6.17 -5.91
C ILE A 54 1.91 6.93 -5.74
N GLU A 55 2.05 8.08 -6.39
CA GLU A 55 3.23 8.96 -6.27
C GLU A 55 3.46 9.41 -4.82
N SER A 56 2.39 9.75 -4.11
CA SER A 56 2.48 10.10 -2.69
C SER A 56 3.02 8.93 -1.85
N TYR A 57 2.57 7.70 -2.12
CA TYR A 57 3.06 6.51 -1.43
C TYR A 57 4.52 6.19 -1.77
N ILE A 58 4.89 6.22 -3.06
CA ILE A 58 6.27 5.96 -3.49
C ILE A 58 7.24 6.98 -2.88
N ARG A 59 6.85 8.26 -2.83
CA ARG A 59 7.65 9.30 -2.16
C ARG A 59 7.87 9.00 -0.68
N LYS A 60 6.86 8.51 0.04
CA LYS A 60 7.03 8.08 1.44
C LYS A 60 7.96 6.89 1.56
N VAL A 61 7.84 5.89 0.68
CA VAL A 61 8.71 4.70 0.70
C VAL A 61 10.16 5.10 0.42
N GLY A 62 10.42 5.94 -0.59
CA GLY A 62 11.76 6.44 -0.91
C GLY A 62 12.33 7.45 0.10
N ALA A 63 11.49 8.06 0.93
CA ALA A 63 11.94 8.91 2.04
C ALA A 63 12.31 8.08 3.30
N GLY A 64 11.84 6.84 3.40
CA GLY A 64 12.07 5.94 4.55
C GLY A 64 13.45 5.27 4.57
N ASP A 65 14.14 5.20 3.43
CA ASP A 65 15.48 4.58 3.34
C ASP A 65 16.62 5.50 3.84
N ARG A 66 16.31 6.71 4.29
CA ARG A 66 17.28 7.63 4.91
C ARG A 66 17.32 7.59 6.45
N GLN A 67 16.55 6.72 7.12
CA GLN A 67 16.39 6.79 8.58
C GLN A 67 16.65 5.48 9.34
N THR A 68 17.24 4.45 8.71
CA THR A 68 17.50 3.16 9.37
C THR A 68 18.98 2.82 9.64
N HIS A 69 19.91 3.76 9.47
CA HIS A 69 21.33 3.57 9.83
C HIS A 69 21.89 4.64 10.77
N ALA A 70 21.08 5.14 11.72
CA ALA A 70 21.55 5.98 12.82
C ALA A 70 21.03 5.44 14.17
N ALA A 71 21.23 4.15 14.43
CA ALA A 71 21.15 3.56 15.76
C ALA A 71 21.79 2.16 15.74
N LYS A 72 23.11 2.12 15.76
CA LYS A 72 23.90 1.04 16.35
C LYS A 72 25.17 1.64 16.92
#